data_AF-A0AA38J3E6-F1
#
_entry.id   AF-A0AA38J3E6-F1
#
_cell.length_a   1.000
_cell.length_b   1.000
_cell.length_c   1.000
_cell.angle_alpha   90.00
_cell.angle_beta   90.00
_cell.angle_gamma   90.00
#
_symmetry.space_group_name_H-M   'P 1'
#
loop_
_entity.id
_entity.type
_entity.pdbx_description
1 polymer ?
#
loop_
_entity_poly.entity_id
_entity_poly.type
_entity_poly.pdbx_seq_one_letter_code
_entity_poly.pdbx_strand_id
1 'polypeptide(L)'
;MTSILGLYSAAFARRPMATQSTTSAIIFGTGDIIAQQVVDRKGFYNHDVSAISKSIARFGGRISCQRCVQFTRTARFVFYGACLFGPVLTKWHQFINRRHFTSPLRAVVYKVTLDQLVAAPFITVPMFFGSMSILEGRPDEAISRIRNVCPLMPKTKNQPIDLVMIVLCLYINAWLVSRTKKIELLFLASTPLRCLFIPAQIVNFAFVPVPMRILFFSTVALCWNTYLSFFNAKQKRLQERSP
;
A
#
# COMPACT_ATOMS: atom_id res chain seq x y z
N MET A 1 -22.08 11.86 25.39
CA MET A 1 -20.88 11.02 25.56
C MET A 1 -20.12 10.97 24.25
N THR A 2 -18.92 11.57 24.18
CA THR A 2 -18.08 11.51 22.97
C THR A 2 -17.46 10.13 22.83
N SER A 3 -17.95 9.33 21.88
CA SER A 3 -17.36 8.04 21.52
C SER A 3 -15.97 8.23 20.89
N ILE A 4 -15.12 7.20 20.94
CA ILE A 4 -13.79 7.20 20.30
C ILE A 4 -13.91 7.56 18.81
N LEU A 5 -14.93 7.03 18.13
CA LEU A 5 -15.24 7.35 16.74
C LEU A 5 -15.66 8.82 16.55
N GLY A 6 -16.36 9.40 17.52
CA GLY A 6 -16.71 10.82 17.55
C GLY A 6 -15.49 11.72 17.71
N LEU A 7 -14.56 11.36 18.60
CA LEU A 7 -13.29 12.07 18.80
C LEU A 7 -12.43 12.03 17.54
N TYR A 8 -12.31 10.87 16.90
CA TYR A 8 -11.59 10.72 15.65
C TYR A 8 -12.23 11.55 14.52
N SER A 9 -13.56 11.52 14.41
CA SER A 9 -14.28 12.32 13.40
C SER A 9 -14.11 13.83 13.63
N ALA A 10 -14.12 14.28 14.88
CA ALA A 10 -13.87 15.67 15.24
C ALA A 10 -12.41 16.08 14.95
N ALA A 11 -11.44 15.22 15.23
CA ALA A 11 -10.04 15.44 14.91
C ALA A 11 -9.83 15.55 13.38
N PHE A 12 -10.45 14.65 12.62
CA PHE A 12 -10.39 14.67 11.16
C PHE A 12 -11.01 15.94 10.56
N ALA A 13 -12.14 16.40 11.09
CA ALA A 13 -12.78 17.64 10.64
C ALA A 13 -11.92 18.88 10.90
N ARG A 14 -11.19 18.92 12.04
CA ARG A 14 -10.33 20.05 12.40
C ARG A 14 -8.98 20.04 11.68
N ARG A 15 -8.32 18.88 11.59
CA ARG A 15 -6.96 18.73 11.06
C ARG A 15 -6.84 17.47 10.19
N PRO A 16 -7.48 17.45 9.00
CA PRO A 16 -7.58 16.24 8.19
C PRO A 16 -6.21 15.66 7.82
N MET A 17 -5.23 16.50 7.46
CA MET A 17 -3.90 16.03 7.09
C MET A 17 -3.15 15.40 8.26
N ALA A 18 -3.17 16.03 9.44
CA ALA A 18 -2.47 15.50 10.61
C ALA A 18 -3.11 14.19 11.08
N THR A 19 -4.44 14.15 11.18
CA THR A 19 -5.17 12.94 11.59
C THR A 19 -4.89 11.78 10.65
N GLN A 20 -4.90 12.01 9.33
CA GLN A 20 -4.66 10.92 8.37
C GLN A 20 -3.20 10.48 8.31
N SER A 21 -2.27 11.42 8.48
CA SER A 21 -0.84 11.11 8.55
C SER A 21 -0.53 10.25 9.78
N THR A 22 -1.02 10.64 10.96
CA THR A 22 -0.86 9.86 12.20
C THR A 22 -1.55 8.49 12.09
N THR A 23 -2.77 8.44 11.56
CA THR A 23 -3.51 7.18 11.39
C THR A 23 -2.78 6.22 10.46
N SER A 24 -2.30 6.73 9.32
CA SER A 24 -1.51 5.93 8.37
C SER A 24 -0.21 5.45 9.00
N ALA A 25 0.51 6.31 9.71
CA ALA A 25 1.75 5.96 10.41
C ALA A 25 1.56 4.78 11.38
N ILE A 26 0.50 4.84 12.19
CA ILE A 26 0.14 3.79 13.15
C ILE A 26 -0.17 2.49 12.39
N ILE A 27 -1.02 2.55 11.36
CA ILE A 27 -1.47 1.34 10.66
C ILE A 27 -0.33 0.66 9.89
N PHE A 28 0.51 1.42 9.18
CA PHE A 28 1.66 0.85 8.48
C PHE A 28 2.69 0.29 9.46
N GLY A 29 2.91 0.97 10.60
CA GLY A 29 3.80 0.48 11.66
C GLY A 29 3.28 -0.81 12.29
N THR A 30 2.03 -0.85 12.74
CA THR A 30 1.44 -2.04 13.35
C THR A 30 1.28 -3.19 12.37
N GLY A 31 0.93 -2.90 11.10
CA GLY A 31 0.85 -3.91 10.05
C GLY A 31 2.17 -4.60 9.78
N ASP A 32 3.27 -3.84 9.77
CA ASP A 32 4.61 -4.41 9.63
C ASP A 32 5.00 -5.28 10.85
N ILE A 33 4.66 -4.83 12.07
CA ILE A 33 4.88 -5.62 13.31
C ILE A 33 4.09 -6.94 13.28
N ILE A 34 2.82 -6.91 12.86
CA ILE A 34 1.99 -8.12 12.75
C ILE A 34 2.55 -9.06 11.68
N ALA A 35 2.95 -8.53 10.52
CA ALA A 35 3.56 -9.34 9.47
C ALA A 35 4.86 -10.01 9.96
N GLN A 36 5.68 -9.29 10.73
CA GLN A 36 6.88 -9.84 11.38
C GLN A 36 6.55 -10.99 12.33
N GLN A 37 5.51 -10.85 13.14
CA GLN A 37 5.14 -11.86 14.14
C GLN A 37 4.50 -13.10 13.50
N VAL A 38 3.58 -12.91 12.55
CA VAL A 38 2.80 -13.98 11.94
C VAL A 38 3.60 -14.78 10.93
N VAL A 39 4.40 -14.11 10.09
CA VAL A 39 5.06 -14.74 8.93
C VAL A 39 6.49 -15.14 9.24
N ASP A 40 7.27 -14.22 9.79
CA ASP A 40 8.68 -14.52 10.10
C ASP A 40 8.80 -15.44 11.33
N ARG A 41 7.69 -15.70 12.06
CA ARG A 41 7.66 -16.41 13.37
C ARG A 41 8.81 -16.01 14.28
N LYS A 42 9.20 -14.74 14.24
CA LYS A 42 10.21 -14.20 15.15
C LYS A 42 9.53 -14.07 16.51
N GLY A 43 9.66 -15.10 17.34
CA GLY A 43 9.20 -15.06 18.71
C GLY A 43 9.80 -13.87 19.44
N PHE A 44 9.07 -13.32 20.42
CA PHE A 44 9.55 -12.26 21.32
C PHE A 44 10.80 -12.65 22.15
N TYR A 45 11.31 -13.86 21.97
CA TYR A 45 12.45 -14.42 22.71
C TYR A 45 13.78 -14.10 22.01
N ASN A 46 14.30 -12.93 22.36
CA ASN A 46 15.69 -12.69 22.79
C ASN A 46 15.77 -11.21 23.20
N HIS A 47 15.02 -10.86 24.24
CA HIS A 47 15.06 -9.56 24.88
C HIS A 47 16.33 -9.45 25.75
N ASP A 48 17.51 -9.60 25.15
CA ASP A 48 18.76 -9.31 25.84
C ASP A 48 19.01 -7.79 25.81
N VAL A 49 18.51 -7.10 26.84
CA VAL A 49 18.81 -5.68 27.11
C VAL A 49 20.33 -5.47 27.28
N SER A 50 21.04 -6.54 27.66
CA SER A 50 22.50 -6.64 27.77
C SER A 50 23.24 -6.45 26.42
N ALA A 51 22.58 -6.67 25.27
CA ALA A 51 23.17 -6.46 23.95
C ALA A 51 23.24 -4.98 23.54
N ILE A 52 22.33 -4.14 24.05
CA ILE A 52 22.34 -2.68 23.80
C ILE A 52 23.54 -2.02 24.49
N SER A 53 23.85 -2.46 25.72
CA SER A 53 25.05 -2.01 26.46
C SER A 53 26.36 -2.40 25.77
N LYS A 54 26.43 -3.60 25.19
CA LYS A 54 27.61 -4.08 24.43
C LYS A 54 27.75 -3.46 23.03
N SER A 55 26.71 -2.85 22.48
CA SER A 55 26.73 -2.20 21.16
C SER A 55 27.23 -0.76 21.20
N ILE A 56 27.11 -0.05 22.33
CA ILE A 56 27.69 1.30 22.52
C ILE A 56 29.22 1.23 22.61
N ALA A 57 29.76 0.11 23.13
CA ALA A 57 31.20 -0.10 23.29
C ALA A 57 31.98 -0.43 21.99
N ARG A 58 31.31 -0.62 20.85
CA ARG A 58 31.98 -0.97 19.56
C ARG A 58 31.59 -0.01 18.44
N PHE A 59 32.04 1.24 18.56
CA PHE A 59 32.11 2.19 17.47
C PHE A 59 33.23 1.76 16.51
N GLY A 60 32.91 0.95 15.49
CA GLY A 60 33.91 0.55 14.48
C GLY A 60 33.58 -0.63 13.57
N GLY A 61 32.44 -1.32 13.74
CA GLY A 61 32.06 -2.44 12.88
C GLY A 61 30.66 -2.27 12.32
N ARG A 62 30.47 -2.55 11.02
CA ARG A 62 29.15 -2.63 10.35
C ARG A 62 28.18 -3.47 11.20
N ILE A 63 27.19 -2.81 11.80
CA ILE A 63 26.17 -3.48 12.60
C ILE A 63 25.16 -4.13 11.65
N SER A 64 25.32 -5.41 11.33
CA SER A 64 24.20 -6.24 10.86
C SER A 64 23.52 -6.87 12.07
N CYS A 65 22.80 -6.06 12.85
CA CYS A 65 21.98 -6.53 13.95
C CYS A 65 20.56 -6.80 13.44
N GLN A 66 20.07 -8.04 13.58
CA GLN A 66 18.70 -8.44 13.23
C GLN A 66 17.63 -7.54 13.88
N ARG A 67 17.92 -6.94 15.04
CA ARG A 67 17.06 -5.99 15.77
C ARG A 67 17.06 -4.60 15.12
N CYS A 68 18.20 -4.09 14.67
CA CYS A 68 18.29 -2.86 13.88
C CYS A 68 17.56 -3.00 12.54
N VAL A 69 17.66 -4.15 11.88
CA VAL A 69 16.95 -4.42 10.62
C VAL A 69 15.42 -4.42 10.82
N GLN A 70 14.91 -4.96 11.93
CA GLN A 70 13.48 -4.93 12.28
C GLN A 70 12.97 -3.52 12.52
N PHE A 71 13.64 -2.74 13.39
CA PHE A 71 13.24 -1.36 13.65
C PHE A 71 13.41 -0.46 12.43
N THR A 72 14.44 -0.68 11.61
CA THR A 72 14.65 0.07 10.37
C THR A 72 13.51 -0.23 9.38
N ARG A 73 13.08 -1.49 9.25
CA ARG A 73 11.94 -1.85 8.40
C ARG A 73 10.67 -1.16 8.87
N THR A 74 10.31 -1.31 10.15
CA THR A 74 9.10 -0.69 10.69
C THR A 74 9.16 0.84 10.62
N ALA A 75 10.33 1.45 10.87
CA ALA A 75 10.51 2.90 10.73
C ALA A 75 10.28 3.40 9.31
N ARG A 76 10.70 2.65 8.28
CA ARG A 76 10.41 2.98 6.87
C ARG A 76 8.91 2.96 6.57
N PHE A 77 8.20 1.94 7.06
CA PHE A 77 6.74 1.84 6.92
C PHE A 77 5.99 2.96 7.65
N VAL A 78 6.42 3.30 8.87
CA VAL A 78 5.88 4.42 9.64
C VAL A 78 6.12 5.75 8.90
N PHE A 79 7.34 5.98 8.40
CA PHE A 79 7.68 7.17 7.62
C PHE A 79 6.84 7.25 6.32
N TYR A 80 6.72 6.14 5.59
CA TYR A 80 5.88 6.06 4.40
C TYR A 80 4.43 6.43 4.71
N GLY A 81 3.85 5.86 5.77
CA GLY A 81 2.49 6.17 6.22
C GLY A 81 2.32 7.64 6.60
N ALA A 82 3.24 8.17 7.42
CA ALA A 82 3.16 9.53 7.96
C ALA A 82 3.39 10.61 6.90
N CYS A 83 4.46 10.49 6.12
CA CYS A 83 4.98 11.59 5.32
C CYS A 83 4.56 11.52 3.85
N LEU A 84 4.29 10.33 3.33
CA LEU A 84 4.01 10.13 1.90
C LEU A 84 2.54 9.76 1.69
N PHE A 85 2.12 8.62 2.21
CA PHE A 85 0.80 8.06 1.93
C PHE A 85 -0.34 8.87 2.56
N GLY A 86 -0.23 9.24 3.85
CA GLY A 86 -1.27 9.99 4.56
C GLY A 86 -1.64 11.33 3.89
N PRO A 87 -0.67 12.21 3.59
CA PRO A 87 -0.91 13.47 2.91
C PRO A 87 -1.51 13.30 1.50
N VAL A 88 -0.93 12.40 0.71
CA VAL A 88 -1.36 12.13 -0.67
C VAL A 88 -2.79 11.59 -0.69
N LEU A 89 -3.09 10.61 0.18
CA LEU A 89 -4.41 10.00 0.26
C LEU A 89 -5.47 11.01 0.75
N THR A 90 -5.11 11.93 1.63
CA THR A 90 -6.00 13.01 2.08
C THR A 90 -6.36 13.93 0.90
N LYS A 91 -5.37 14.35 0.12
CA LYS A 91 -5.58 15.19 -1.07
C LYS A 91 -6.38 14.45 -2.15
N TRP A 92 -6.11 13.16 -2.34
CA TRP A 92 -6.84 12.31 -3.27
C TRP A 92 -8.32 12.18 -2.91
N HIS A 93 -8.64 11.88 -1.64
CA HIS A 93 -10.03 11.84 -1.19
C HIS A 93 -10.71 13.20 -1.27
N GLN A 94 -10.01 14.29 -0.98
CA GLN A 94 -10.54 15.64 -1.19
C GLN A 94 -10.88 15.85 -2.67
N PHE A 95 -9.97 15.50 -3.59
CA PHE A 95 -10.17 15.61 -5.04
C PHE A 95 -11.39 14.80 -5.51
N ILE A 96 -11.48 13.52 -5.14
CA ILE A 96 -12.58 12.64 -5.53
C ILE A 96 -13.93 13.15 -5.00
N ASN A 97 -13.96 13.74 -3.80
CA ASN A 97 -15.19 14.24 -3.21
C ASN A 97 -15.60 15.64 -3.73
N ARG A 98 -14.77 16.32 -4.56
CA ARG A 98 -15.16 17.60 -5.18
C ARG A 98 -16.37 17.46 -6.09
N ARG A 99 -16.53 16.31 -6.74
CA ARG A 99 -17.63 16.06 -7.66
C ARG A 99 -18.80 15.39 -6.94
N HIS A 100 -19.90 16.11 -6.82
CA HIS A 100 -21.15 15.59 -6.28
C HIS A 100 -22.01 15.01 -7.40
N PHE A 101 -22.63 13.86 -7.14
CA PHE A 101 -23.57 13.23 -8.05
C PHE A 101 -24.91 13.10 -7.34
N THR A 102 -26.00 13.32 -8.08
CA THR A 102 -27.38 13.16 -7.57
C THR A 102 -27.69 11.69 -7.25
N SER A 103 -27.11 10.75 -7.98
CA SER A 103 -27.29 9.31 -7.75
C SER A 103 -26.13 8.74 -6.92
N PRO A 104 -26.41 8.10 -5.76
CA PRO A 104 -25.38 7.51 -4.91
C PRO A 104 -24.64 6.36 -5.59
N LEU A 105 -25.32 5.55 -6.40
CA LEU A 105 -24.68 4.47 -7.16
C LEU A 105 -23.69 5.02 -8.18
N ARG A 106 -24.06 6.08 -8.92
CA ARG A 106 -23.15 6.74 -9.88
C ARG A 106 -21.93 7.32 -9.19
N ALA A 107 -22.12 7.90 -8.00
CA ALA A 107 -21.00 8.38 -7.18
C ALA A 107 -20.06 7.22 -6.83
N VAL A 108 -20.56 6.10 -6.32
CA VAL A 108 -19.73 4.95 -5.93
C VAL A 108 -18.95 4.42 -7.14
N VAL A 109 -19.63 4.17 -8.27
CA VAL A 109 -18.98 3.67 -9.49
C VAL A 109 -17.86 4.62 -9.95
N TYR A 110 -18.13 5.92 -10.02
CA TYR A 110 -17.12 6.92 -10.39
C TYR A 110 -15.88 6.88 -9.48
N LYS A 111 -16.09 6.82 -8.16
CA LYS A 111 -15.00 6.82 -7.17
C LYS A 111 -14.17 5.54 -7.26
N VAL A 112 -14.82 4.38 -7.34
CA VAL A 112 -14.15 3.08 -7.47
C VAL A 112 -13.37 3.01 -8.77
N THR A 113 -13.94 3.45 -9.89
CA THR A 113 -13.24 3.47 -11.18
C THR A 113 -12.01 4.36 -11.14
N LEU A 114 -12.09 5.57 -10.55
CA LEU A 114 -10.93 6.45 -10.39
C LEU A 114 -9.86 5.85 -9.49
N ASP A 115 -10.25 5.22 -8.38
CA ASP A 115 -9.29 4.57 -7.47
C ASP A 115 -8.53 3.44 -8.15
N GLN A 116 -9.23 2.61 -8.94
CA GLN A 116 -8.63 1.44 -9.58
C GLN A 116 -7.82 1.77 -10.84
N LEU A 117 -8.25 2.76 -11.61
CA LEU A 117 -7.60 3.12 -12.88
C LEU A 117 -6.57 4.23 -12.76
N VAL A 118 -6.69 5.09 -11.75
CA VAL A 118 -5.80 6.24 -11.58
C VAL A 118 -4.96 6.11 -10.32
N ALA A 119 -5.60 6.00 -9.15
CA ALA A 119 -4.87 6.02 -7.88
C ALA A 119 -3.93 4.82 -7.76
N ALA A 120 -4.42 3.60 -8.02
CA ALA A 120 -3.66 2.39 -7.86
C ALA A 120 -2.42 2.30 -8.77
N PRO A 121 -2.54 2.39 -10.11
CA PRO A 121 -1.39 2.21 -11.00
C PRO A 121 -0.43 3.41 -11.03
N PHE A 122 -0.92 4.64 -10.86
CA PHE A 122 -0.10 5.84 -11.08
C PHE A 122 0.35 6.54 -9.80
N ILE A 123 -0.39 6.38 -8.69
CA ILE A 123 -0.08 7.07 -7.44
C ILE A 123 0.49 6.08 -6.44
N THR A 124 -0.28 5.09 -6.00
CA THR A 124 0.07 4.29 -4.82
C THR A 124 1.16 3.26 -5.09
N VAL A 125 1.13 2.55 -6.22
CA VAL A 125 2.14 1.53 -6.53
C VAL A 125 3.52 2.15 -6.78
N PRO A 126 3.68 3.17 -7.66
CA PRO A 126 4.99 3.80 -7.87
C PRO A 126 5.51 4.48 -6.61
N MET A 127 4.63 5.13 -5.85
CA MET A 127 5.02 5.77 -4.59
C MET A 127 5.49 4.77 -3.55
N PHE A 128 4.77 3.65 -3.36
CA PHE A 128 5.16 2.63 -2.40
C PHE A 128 6.51 2.01 -2.77
N PHE A 129 6.62 1.39 -3.96
CA PHE A 129 7.85 0.71 -4.34
C PHE A 129 9.02 1.66 -4.57
N GLY A 130 8.77 2.85 -5.14
CA GLY A 130 9.79 3.88 -5.32
C GLY A 130 10.35 4.37 -4.00
N SER A 131 9.49 4.79 -3.07
CA SER A 131 9.95 5.28 -1.76
C SER A 131 10.62 4.17 -0.93
N MET A 132 10.08 2.96 -0.93
CA MET A 132 10.67 1.84 -0.20
C MET A 132 12.04 1.45 -0.76
N SER A 133 12.22 1.44 -2.09
CA SER A 133 13.52 1.21 -2.72
C SER A 133 14.56 2.28 -2.36
N ILE A 134 14.17 3.55 -2.33
CA ILE A 134 15.05 4.65 -1.89
C ILE A 134 15.43 4.47 -0.41
N LEU A 135 14.45 4.20 0.45
CA LEU A 135 14.67 4.02 1.89
C LEU A 135 15.47 2.75 2.23
N GLU A 136 15.43 1.74 1.37
CA GLU A 136 16.26 0.53 1.44
C GLU A 136 17.70 0.76 0.92
N GLY A 137 17.97 1.90 0.30
CA GLY A 137 19.27 2.21 -0.30
C GLY A 137 19.50 1.51 -1.65
N ARG A 138 18.44 1.06 -2.32
CA ARG A 138 18.47 0.36 -3.62
C ARG A 138 17.55 1.03 -4.65
N PRO A 139 17.83 2.28 -5.04
CA PRO A 139 16.96 3.05 -5.94
C PRO A 139 16.86 2.45 -7.35
N ASP A 140 17.90 1.74 -7.79
CA ASP A 140 17.98 1.04 -9.08
C ASP A 140 16.95 -0.10 -9.21
N GLU A 141 16.61 -0.76 -8.10
CA GLU A 141 15.58 -1.81 -8.07
C GLU A 141 14.13 -1.25 -8.09
N ALA A 142 13.93 0.07 -7.94
CA ALA A 142 12.57 0.64 -7.83
C ALA A 142 11.72 0.33 -9.07
N ILE A 143 12.27 0.59 -10.25
CA ILE A 143 11.56 0.42 -11.53
C ILE A 143 11.30 -1.06 -11.80
N SER A 144 12.24 -1.95 -11.46
CA SER A 144 12.06 -3.38 -11.66
C SER A 144 10.97 -3.93 -10.74
N ARG A 145 10.91 -3.49 -9.48
CA ARG A 145 9.84 -3.86 -8.53
C ARG A 145 8.47 -3.38 -8.99
N ILE A 146 8.35 -2.14 -9.43
CA ILE A 146 7.07 -1.60 -9.94
C ILE A 146 6.61 -2.39 -11.18
N ARG A 147 7.53 -2.68 -12.11
CA ARG A 147 7.25 -3.44 -13.34
C ARG A 147 6.82 -4.88 -13.06
N ASN A 148 7.34 -5.50 -12.01
CA ASN A 148 6.98 -6.87 -11.63
C ASN A 148 5.55 -6.95 -11.06
N VAL A 149 5.06 -5.87 -10.44
CA VAL A 149 3.71 -5.80 -9.85
C VAL A 149 2.70 -5.21 -10.82
N CYS A 150 3.12 -4.32 -11.71
CA CYS A 150 2.28 -3.67 -12.71
C CYS A 150 2.64 -4.19 -14.11
N PRO A 151 1.92 -5.21 -14.64
CA PRO A 151 2.15 -5.72 -15.99
C PRO A 151 1.82 -4.70 -17.10
N LEU A 152 1.25 -3.54 -16.75
CA LEU A 152 0.96 -2.43 -17.66
C LEU A 152 2.20 -1.57 -18.01
N MET A 153 3.32 -1.74 -17.30
CA MET A 153 4.57 -1.04 -17.65
C MET A 153 5.38 -1.86 -18.67
N PRO A 154 5.68 -1.31 -19.86
CA PRO A 154 6.47 -2.01 -20.86
C PRO A 154 7.86 -2.34 -20.33
N LYS A 155 8.35 -3.53 -20.71
CA LYS A 155 9.71 -3.96 -20.45
C LYS A 155 10.63 -3.47 -21.56
N THR A 156 10.88 -2.16 -21.67
CA THR A 156 11.85 -1.64 -22.65
C THR A 156 12.84 -0.69 -21.99
N LYS A 157 14.12 -0.96 -22.23
CA LYS A 157 15.28 -0.21 -21.73
C LYS A 157 15.50 0.96 -22.69
N ASN A 158 15.43 2.19 -22.16
CA ASN A 158 15.68 3.49 -22.81
C ASN A 158 14.65 3.92 -23.89
N GLN A 159 13.91 5.04 -23.64
CA GLN A 159 13.50 6.13 -24.56
C GLN A 159 12.31 6.97 -23.96
N PRO A 160 12.15 8.27 -24.29
CA PRO A 160 11.40 9.27 -23.51
C PRO A 160 9.91 9.37 -23.87
N ILE A 161 9.12 8.31 -23.60
CA ILE A 161 7.72 8.19 -24.10
C ILE A 161 6.68 8.18 -22.95
N ASP A 162 7.06 8.64 -21.75
CA ASP A 162 6.28 8.37 -20.53
C ASP A 162 4.88 9.01 -20.47
N LEU A 163 4.61 10.14 -21.13
CA LEU A 163 3.28 10.79 -21.05
C LEU A 163 2.30 10.29 -22.12
N VAL A 164 2.77 10.11 -23.35
CA VAL A 164 1.93 9.67 -24.48
C VAL A 164 1.47 8.23 -24.27
N MET A 165 2.33 7.37 -23.70
CA MET A 165 1.97 5.98 -23.45
C MET A 165 1.03 5.80 -22.27
N ILE A 166 1.10 6.67 -21.24
CA ILE A 166 0.15 6.68 -20.13
C ILE A 166 -1.24 7.10 -20.61
N VAL A 167 -1.32 8.16 -21.44
CA VAL A 167 -2.58 8.59 -22.06
C VAL A 167 -3.11 7.50 -23.00
N LEU A 168 -2.24 6.88 -23.81
CA LEU A 168 -2.61 5.73 -24.65
C LEU A 168 -3.10 4.55 -23.79
N CYS A 169 -2.46 4.21 -22.67
CA CYS A 169 -2.89 3.12 -21.80
C CYS A 169 -4.23 3.42 -21.12
N LEU A 170 -4.51 4.67 -20.74
CA LEU A 170 -5.82 5.07 -20.22
C LEU A 170 -6.90 4.99 -21.30
N TYR A 171 -6.59 5.45 -22.52
CA TYR A 171 -7.50 5.40 -23.68
C TYR A 171 -7.74 3.96 -24.16
N ILE A 172 -6.69 3.15 -24.22
CA ILE A 172 -6.72 1.74 -24.65
C ILE A 172 -7.40 0.88 -23.60
N ASN A 173 -7.25 1.13 -22.29
CA ASN A 173 -8.01 0.41 -21.27
C ASN A 173 -9.50 0.80 -21.29
N ALA A 174 -9.84 2.07 -21.47
CA ALA A 174 -11.24 2.50 -21.63
C ALA A 174 -11.87 1.91 -22.92
N TRP A 175 -11.10 1.86 -24.00
CA TRP A 175 -11.52 1.31 -25.30
C TRP A 175 -11.60 -0.23 -25.30
N LEU A 176 -10.65 -0.94 -24.69
CA LEU A 176 -10.66 -2.41 -24.53
C LEU A 176 -11.80 -2.88 -23.63
N VAL A 177 -12.07 -2.16 -22.53
CA VAL A 177 -13.24 -2.42 -21.66
C VAL A 177 -14.55 -2.28 -22.43
N SER A 178 -14.60 -1.44 -23.45
CA SER A 178 -15.78 -1.24 -24.29
C SER A 178 -15.91 -2.22 -25.47
N ARG A 179 -14.84 -2.97 -25.86
CA ARG A 179 -14.82 -3.72 -27.14
C ARG A 179 -14.55 -5.21 -27.08
N THR A 180 -13.98 -5.78 -26.02
CA THR A 180 -13.57 -7.20 -26.04
C THR A 180 -14.20 -8.06 -24.95
N LYS A 181 -14.88 -9.14 -25.35
CA LYS A 181 -15.31 -10.26 -24.48
C LYS A 181 -14.14 -11.04 -23.86
N LYS A 182 -12.89 -10.72 -24.20
CA LYS A 182 -11.65 -11.27 -23.60
C LYS A 182 -11.25 -10.49 -22.33
N ILE A 183 -12.19 -10.40 -21.40
CA ILE A 183 -12.00 -9.79 -20.07
C ILE A 183 -10.99 -10.61 -19.23
N GLU A 184 -10.89 -11.92 -19.48
CA GLU A 184 -10.12 -12.83 -18.64
C GLU A 184 -8.62 -12.53 -18.57
N LEU A 185 -7.95 -12.26 -19.69
CA LEU A 185 -6.47 -12.21 -19.70
C LEU A 185 -5.88 -10.95 -19.04
N LEU A 186 -6.59 -9.83 -19.09
CA LEU A 186 -6.19 -8.56 -18.44
C LEU A 186 -6.54 -8.54 -16.93
N PHE A 187 -7.54 -9.33 -16.53
CA PHE A 187 -7.91 -9.52 -15.13
C PHE A 187 -7.07 -10.62 -14.43
N LEU A 188 -6.70 -11.69 -15.14
CA LEU A 188 -6.09 -12.90 -14.57
C LEU A 188 -4.63 -12.73 -14.07
N ALA A 189 -3.89 -11.73 -14.54
CA ALA A 189 -2.53 -11.48 -14.06
C ALA A 189 -2.48 -10.67 -12.75
N SER A 190 -3.60 -10.07 -12.32
CA SER A 190 -3.70 -9.26 -11.10
C SER A 190 -4.93 -9.59 -10.23
N THR A 191 -5.47 -10.79 -10.42
CA THR A 191 -6.78 -11.27 -9.92
C THR A 191 -6.96 -11.11 -8.42
N PRO A 192 -6.05 -11.53 -7.53
CA PRO A 192 -6.41 -11.58 -6.13
C PRO A 192 -6.38 -10.18 -5.47
N LEU A 193 -5.58 -9.26 -6.02
CA LEU A 193 -5.58 -7.85 -5.60
C LEU A 193 -6.92 -7.17 -5.99
N ARG A 194 -7.34 -7.31 -7.24
CA ARG A 194 -8.60 -6.70 -7.72
C ARG A 194 -9.83 -7.33 -7.07
N CYS A 195 -9.83 -8.64 -6.86
CA CYS A 195 -10.93 -9.37 -6.23
C CYS A 195 -11.15 -9.00 -4.76
N LEU A 196 -10.11 -8.57 -4.04
CA LEU A 196 -10.27 -8.11 -2.66
C LEU A 196 -10.56 -6.61 -2.57
N PHE A 197 -9.80 -5.79 -3.31
CA PHE A 197 -9.85 -4.35 -3.15
C PHE A 197 -11.04 -3.69 -3.87
N ILE A 198 -11.56 -4.24 -4.98
CA ILE A 198 -12.73 -3.66 -5.65
C ILE A 198 -13.99 -3.80 -4.78
N PRO A 199 -14.35 -5.00 -4.26
CA PRO A 199 -15.50 -5.13 -3.37
C PRO A 199 -15.33 -4.33 -2.08
N ALA A 200 -14.13 -4.34 -1.49
CA ALA A 200 -13.84 -3.53 -0.31
C ALA A 200 -14.06 -2.04 -0.57
N GLN A 201 -13.63 -1.51 -1.72
CA GLN A 201 -13.82 -0.11 -2.06
C GLN A 201 -15.28 0.26 -2.36
N ILE A 202 -16.05 -0.66 -2.94
CA ILE A 202 -17.50 -0.47 -3.10
C ILE A 202 -18.14 -0.31 -1.71
N VAL A 203 -17.83 -1.20 -0.76
CA VAL A 203 -18.33 -1.11 0.63
C VAL A 203 -17.87 0.18 1.29
N ASN A 204 -16.60 0.56 1.10
CA ASN A 204 -16.00 1.76 1.67
C ASN A 204 -16.70 3.05 1.21
N PHE A 205 -16.99 3.18 -0.09
CA PHE A 205 -17.65 4.37 -0.63
C PHE A 205 -19.17 4.36 -0.43
N ALA A 206 -19.80 3.19 -0.34
CA ALA A 206 -21.23 3.05 -0.15
C ALA A 206 -21.66 3.25 1.32
N PHE A 207 -20.95 2.64 2.26
CA PHE A 207 -21.41 2.53 3.66
C PHE A 207 -20.52 3.26 4.66
N VAL A 208 -19.22 3.41 4.38
CA VAL A 208 -18.28 3.96 5.37
C VAL A 208 -18.28 5.50 5.32
N PRO A 209 -18.49 6.19 6.46
CA PRO A 209 -18.44 7.65 6.50
C PRO A 209 -17.04 8.15 6.19
N VAL A 210 -16.96 9.31 5.51
CA VAL A 210 -15.72 9.92 5.00
C VAL A 210 -14.52 9.85 5.96
N PRO A 211 -14.61 10.22 7.26
CA PRO A 211 -13.46 10.17 8.16
C PRO A 211 -12.90 8.76 8.34
N MET A 212 -13.75 7.73 8.35
CA MET A 212 -13.38 6.35 8.67
C MET A 212 -12.90 5.55 7.45
N ARG A 213 -13.04 6.09 6.23
CA ARG A 213 -12.73 5.35 4.99
C ARG A 213 -11.28 4.87 4.91
N ILE A 214 -10.36 5.67 5.44
CA ILE A 214 -8.94 5.35 5.44
C ILE A 214 -8.62 4.24 6.46
N LEU A 215 -9.26 4.28 7.63
CA LEU A 215 -9.13 3.24 8.64
C LEU A 215 -9.66 1.89 8.11
N PHE A 216 -10.81 1.91 7.43
CA PHE A 216 -11.37 0.72 6.78
C PHE A 216 -10.42 0.18 5.70
N PHE A 217 -10.03 1.02 4.74
CA PHE A 217 -9.19 0.59 3.62
C PHE A 217 -7.83 0.05 4.09
N SER A 218 -7.22 0.71 5.07
CA SER A 218 -5.91 0.31 5.59
C SER A 218 -5.97 -1.00 6.38
N THR A 219 -7.08 -1.30 7.06
CA THR A 219 -7.32 -2.61 7.69
C THR A 219 -7.38 -3.72 6.66
N VAL A 220 -8.12 -3.53 5.56
CA VAL A 220 -8.18 -4.52 4.47
C VAL A 220 -6.81 -4.72 3.84
N ALA A 221 -6.05 -3.63 3.64
CA ALA A 221 -4.70 -3.70 3.09
C ALA A 221 -3.73 -4.45 4.02
N LEU A 222 -3.83 -4.29 5.33
CA LEU A 222 -3.03 -5.01 6.32
C LEU A 222 -3.29 -6.52 6.27
N CYS A 223 -4.57 -6.93 6.24
CA CYS A 223 -4.96 -8.32 6.09
C CYS A 223 -4.39 -8.92 4.79
N TRP A 224 -4.48 -8.18 3.69
CA TRP A 224 -3.95 -8.60 2.38
C TRP A 224 -2.43 -8.78 2.39
N ASN A 225 -1.69 -7.80 2.90
CA ASN A 225 -0.23 -7.85 2.97
C ASN A 225 0.24 -9.04 3.83
N THR A 226 -0.45 -9.29 4.94
CA THR A 226 -0.17 -10.44 5.82
C THR A 226 -0.43 -11.76 5.09
N TYR A 227 -1.56 -11.86 4.39
CA TYR A 227 -1.90 -13.03 3.58
C TYR A 227 -0.88 -13.32 2.48
N LEU A 228 -0.47 -12.30 1.72
CA LEU A 228 0.54 -12.46 0.67
C LEU A 228 1.89 -12.92 1.24
N SER A 229 2.34 -12.32 2.34
CA SER A 229 3.57 -12.73 3.00
C SER A 229 3.50 -14.18 3.47
N PHE A 230 2.36 -14.63 4.02
CA PHE A 230 2.14 -16.03 4.38
C PHE A 230 2.14 -16.96 3.16
N PHE A 231 1.42 -16.60 2.09
CA PHE A 231 1.33 -17.41 0.88
C PHE A 231 2.69 -17.56 0.20
N ASN A 232 3.44 -16.47 0.07
CA ASN A 232 4.79 -16.47 -0.49
C ASN A 232 5.75 -17.30 0.37
N ALA A 233 5.66 -17.21 1.71
CA ALA A 233 6.44 -18.04 2.62
C ALA A 233 6.11 -19.54 2.46
N LYS A 234 4.83 -19.88 2.28
CA LYS A 234 4.40 -21.27 2.02
C LYS A 234 4.92 -21.77 0.67
N GLN A 235 4.81 -20.96 -0.38
CA GLN A 235 5.27 -21.30 -1.73
C GLN A 235 6.79 -21.54 -1.77
N LYS A 236 7.57 -20.70 -1.08
CA LYS A 236 9.02 -20.87 -0.96
C LYS A 236 9.39 -22.21 -0.29
N ARG A 237 8.72 -22.57 0.81
CA ARG A 237 8.92 -23.87 1.48
C ARG A 237 8.58 -25.06 0.58
N LEU A 238 7.58 -24.93 -0.29
CA LEU A 238 7.21 -25.98 -1.24
C LEU A 238 8.25 -26.13 -2.36
N GLN A 239 8.83 -25.02 -2.84
CA GLN A 239 9.93 -25.05 -3.80
C GLN A 239 11.19 -25.69 -3.21
N GLU A 240 11.54 -25.35 -1.97
CA GLU A 240 12.68 -25.95 -1.25
C GLU A 240 12.49 -27.45 -0.93
N ARG A 241 11.24 -27.93 -0.94
CA ARG A 241 10.89 -29.34 -0.68
C ARG A 241 10.72 -30.16 -1.96
N SER A 242 10.80 -29.53 -3.13
CA SER A 242 10.79 -30.20 -4.43
C SER A 242 12.21 -30.69 -4.72
N PRO A 243 12.41 -31.98 -5.00
CA PRO A 243 13.75 -32.58 -5.16
C PRO A 243 14.52 -32.08 -6.38
#